data_AF-A0A096LYU7-F1
#
_entry.id   AF-A0A096LYU7-F1
#
_cell.length_a   1.000
_cell.length_b   1.000
_cell.length_c   1.000
_cell.angle_alpha   90.00
_cell.angle_beta   90.00
_cell.angle_gamma   90.00
#
_symmetry.space_group_name_H-M   'P 1'
#
loop_
_entity.id
_entity.type
_entity.pdbx_description
1 polymer ?
#
loop_
_entity_poly.entity_id
_entity_poly.type
_entity_poly.pdbx_seq_one_letter_code
_entity_poly.pdbx_strand_id
1 'polypeptide(L)'
;SDMKSVLQDSELSLLQRCLLVSRLFGDESDLNFWTVASHYLQLFAQARQLSVTSEGGSEETQPPSQNHLDICHDILCESSYFQKFQLDRVHLQEVKRSSYEHTKKCADQLLLLGQTDRAVQLLLETSADNPSYYCDSLKACLVTTITSSGPSQSTIKLVATNMIANGKLAEGVQLLCLIDKAADACRYLQTYGEWNRAVWLAKVRLNPAEGSDVLKRWAEHLCSPQVNQKSKAILVLLSLGCFYKVGEMLHSLGSMRYFDRAALFIEACLKSGVMEANDSSNKLIEAAFLDFARLLRSLGLREGAALWASRAGSAGEQLMEELFQGEGGVPEA
;
A
#
# COMPACT_ATOMS: atom_id res chain seq x y z
N SER A 1 24.08 17.02 22.40
CA SER A 1 22.70 17.46 22.65
C SER A 1 21.98 16.31 23.30
N ASP A 2 21.16 16.59 24.31
CA ASP A 2 20.51 15.55 25.10
C ASP A 2 19.38 14.92 24.26
N MET A 3 19.55 13.68 23.79
CA MET A 3 18.52 13.00 22.99
C MET A 3 17.17 12.94 23.72
N LYS A 4 17.20 12.92 25.05
CA LYS A 4 16.00 12.96 25.88
C LYS A 4 15.27 14.30 25.75
N SER A 5 15.99 15.42 25.68
CA SER A 5 15.37 16.74 25.51
C SER A 5 14.71 16.90 24.14
N VAL A 6 15.28 16.27 23.10
CA VAL A 6 14.69 16.25 21.75
C VAL A 6 13.41 15.40 21.72
N LEU A 7 13.40 14.22 22.35
CA LEU A 7 12.22 13.36 22.38
C LEU A 7 11.08 13.93 23.24
N GLN A 8 11.42 14.72 24.26
CA GLN A 8 10.47 15.40 25.15
C GLN A 8 9.95 16.72 24.58
N ASP A 9 10.43 17.14 23.40
CA ASP A 9 9.94 18.35 22.73
C ASP A 9 8.43 18.21 22.43
N SER A 10 7.63 19.16 22.91
CA SER A 10 6.17 19.21 22.73
C SER A 10 5.76 19.45 21.28
N GLU A 11 6.63 20.05 20.46
CA GLU A 11 6.37 20.39 19.06
C GLU A 11 6.34 19.13 18.17
N LEU A 12 6.99 18.04 18.60
CA LEU A 12 7.02 16.81 17.82
C LEU A 12 5.69 16.05 17.91
N SER A 13 5.13 15.71 16.75
CA SER A 13 4.01 14.78 16.66
C SER A 13 4.41 13.35 17.09
N LEU A 14 3.42 12.54 17.49
CA LEU A 14 3.64 11.13 17.84
C LEU A 14 4.38 10.36 16.73
N LEU A 15 4.00 10.58 15.48
CA LEU A 15 4.60 9.96 14.30
C LEU A 15 6.06 10.38 14.12
N GLN A 16 6.36 11.68 14.27
CA GLN A 16 7.74 12.18 14.19
C GLN A 16 8.62 11.61 15.30
N ARG A 17 8.10 11.49 16.54
CA ARG A 17 8.82 10.83 17.63
C ARG A 17 9.11 9.37 17.31
N CYS A 18 8.12 8.62 16.81
CA CYS A 18 8.32 7.22 16.42
C CYS A 18 9.39 7.10 15.33
N LEU A 19 9.32 7.91 14.27
CA LEU A 19 10.31 7.94 13.20
C LEU A 19 11.73 8.27 13.70
N LEU A 20 11.87 9.24 14.61
CA LEU A 20 13.15 9.60 15.20
C LEU A 20 13.72 8.43 16.00
N VAL A 21 12.89 7.80 16.84
CA VAL A 21 13.26 6.62 17.63
C VAL A 21 13.72 5.49 16.71
N SER A 22 12.97 5.17 15.65
CA SER A 22 13.35 4.11 14.70
C SER A 22 14.71 4.38 14.03
N ARG A 23 15.00 5.64 13.67
CA ARG A 23 16.30 6.04 13.12
C ARG A 23 17.42 5.92 14.14
N LEU A 24 17.18 6.31 15.39
CA LEU A 24 18.17 6.24 16.47
C LEU A 24 18.56 4.80 16.79
N PHE A 25 17.59 3.89 16.81
CA PHE A 25 17.84 2.47 17.08
C PHE A 25 18.23 1.65 15.85
N GLY A 26 18.14 2.22 14.65
CA GLY A 26 18.47 1.52 13.40
C GLY A 26 17.49 0.40 13.04
N ASP A 27 16.25 0.45 13.55
CA ASP A 27 15.23 -0.54 13.20
C ASP A 27 14.60 -0.19 11.84
N GLU A 28 15.08 -0.85 10.79
CA GLU A 28 14.58 -0.66 9.42
C GLU A 28 13.11 -1.03 9.28
N SER A 29 12.61 -2.00 10.05
CA SER A 29 11.22 -2.44 9.97
C SER A 29 10.26 -1.37 10.48
N ASP A 30 10.62 -0.76 11.61
CA ASP A 30 9.89 0.34 12.21
C ASP A 30 10.02 1.60 11.36
N LEU A 31 11.22 1.89 10.86
CA LEU A 31 11.46 3.04 10.00
C LEU A 31 10.58 3.01 8.75
N ASN A 32 10.51 1.86 8.06
CA ASN A 32 9.66 1.69 6.89
C ASN A 32 8.17 1.81 7.25
N PHE A 33 7.74 1.18 8.35
CA PHE A 33 6.37 1.27 8.82
C PHE A 33 5.95 2.72 9.13
N TRP A 34 6.71 3.44 9.95
CA TRP A 34 6.37 4.79 10.37
C TRP A 34 6.49 5.81 9.23
N THR A 35 7.39 5.59 8.26
CA THR A 35 7.47 6.41 7.04
C THR A 35 6.18 6.29 6.22
N VAL A 36 5.74 5.06 5.96
CA VAL A 36 4.50 4.80 5.21
C VAL A 36 3.26 5.24 5.99
N ALA A 37 3.18 4.93 7.28
CA ALA A 37 2.07 5.32 8.15
C ALA A 37 1.94 6.85 8.24
N SER A 38 3.04 7.58 8.39
CA SER A 38 3.01 9.04 8.45
C SER A 38 2.47 9.66 7.16
N HIS A 39 2.90 9.16 6.01
CA HIS A 39 2.42 9.62 4.70
C HIS A 39 0.90 9.41 4.57
N TYR A 40 0.43 8.18 4.78
CA TYR A 40 -0.99 7.88 4.58
C TYR A 40 -1.89 8.49 5.65
N LEU A 41 -1.47 8.56 6.92
CA LEU A 41 -2.28 9.22 7.95
C LEU A 41 -2.48 10.70 7.65
N GLN A 42 -1.44 11.41 7.17
CA GLN A 42 -1.56 12.81 6.76
C GLN A 42 -2.45 12.96 5.53
N LEU A 43 -2.27 12.09 4.53
CA LEU A 43 -3.01 12.14 3.28
C LEU A 43 -4.52 11.91 3.50
N PHE A 44 -4.88 10.89 4.28
CA PHE A 44 -6.28 10.59 4.60
C PHE A 44 -6.89 11.61 5.57
N ALA A 45 -6.11 12.18 6.49
CA ALA A 45 -6.59 13.27 7.35
C ALA A 45 -6.92 14.54 6.55
N GLN A 46 -6.05 14.92 5.61
CA GLN A 46 -6.28 16.07 4.71
C GLN A 46 -7.48 15.85 3.79
N ALA A 47 -7.61 14.65 3.20
CA ALA A 47 -8.76 14.31 2.36
C ALA A 47 -10.10 14.45 3.13
N ARG A 48 -10.11 14.06 4.42
CA ARG A 48 -11.27 14.20 5.27
C ARG A 48 -11.60 15.68 5.57
N GLN A 49 -10.60 16.52 5.86
CA GLN A 49 -10.81 17.95 6.08
C GLN A 49 -11.41 18.65 4.85
N LEU A 50 -10.90 18.33 3.65
CA LEU A 50 -11.42 18.84 2.38
C LEU A 50 -12.87 18.42 2.10
N SER A 51 -13.24 17.18 2.50
CA SER A 51 -14.62 16.71 2.36
C SER A 51 -15.63 17.44 3.25
N VAL A 52 -15.19 17.93 4.42
CA VAL A 52 -16.02 18.68 5.37
C VAL A 52 -16.17 20.15 4.96
N THR A 53 -15.14 20.76 4.35
CA THR A 53 -15.19 22.14 3.86
C THR A 53 -16.00 22.32 2.57
N SER A 54 -16.24 21.23 1.82
CA SER A 54 -17.00 21.28 0.56
C SER A 54 -18.51 21.57 0.72
N GLU A 55 -19.04 21.62 1.95
CA GLU A 55 -20.43 22.05 2.22
C GLU A 55 -20.57 23.56 2.49
N GLY A 56 -19.48 24.34 2.46
CA GLY A 56 -19.55 25.77 2.71
C GLY A 56 -18.38 26.56 2.11
N GLY A 57 -18.59 27.09 0.89
CA GLY A 57 -17.83 28.23 0.38
C GLY A 57 -16.46 27.92 -0.22
N SER A 58 -16.32 28.29 -1.49
CA SER A 58 -15.10 28.28 -2.30
C SER A 58 -13.94 29.09 -1.69
N GLU A 59 -12.80 28.46 -1.45
CA GLU A 59 -11.48 29.10 -1.58
C GLU A 59 -10.48 28.12 -2.21
N GLU A 60 -9.91 28.54 -3.34
CA GLU A 60 -8.85 27.86 -4.09
C GLU A 60 -7.60 27.73 -3.20
N THR A 61 -7.48 26.61 -2.50
CA THR A 61 -6.24 26.26 -1.80
C THR A 61 -5.36 25.49 -2.78
N GLN A 62 -4.17 26.04 -3.08
CA GLN A 62 -3.16 25.39 -3.92
C GLN A 62 -2.91 23.94 -3.48
N PRO A 63 -2.67 23.00 -4.42
CA PRO A 63 -2.45 21.60 -4.05
C PRO A 63 -1.23 21.53 -3.12
N PRO A 64 -1.36 20.93 -1.92
CA PRO A 64 -0.25 20.81 -0.99
C PRO A 64 0.90 20.07 -1.66
N SER A 65 2.13 20.51 -1.41
CA SER A 65 3.36 19.89 -1.90
C SER A 65 3.28 18.37 -1.71
N GLN A 66 3.05 17.64 -2.81
CA GLN A 66 2.85 16.20 -2.79
C GLN A 66 4.18 15.53 -2.43
N ASN A 67 4.42 15.34 -1.13
CA ASN A 67 5.53 14.58 -0.60
C ASN A 67 5.25 13.10 -0.85
N HIS A 68 5.40 12.66 -2.10
CA HIS A 68 5.24 11.26 -2.47
C HIS A 68 6.22 10.38 -1.70
N LEU A 69 5.80 9.16 -1.37
CA LEU A 69 6.72 8.15 -0.84
C LEU A 69 7.91 7.95 -1.79
N ASP A 70 9.07 7.72 -1.20
CA ASP A 70 10.32 7.50 -1.93
C ASP A 70 10.24 6.26 -2.84
N ILE A 71 11.08 6.21 -3.87
CA ILE A 71 11.11 5.21 -4.96
C ILE A 71 11.21 3.77 -4.42
N CYS A 72 11.82 3.59 -3.24
CA CYS A 72 11.86 2.28 -2.58
C CYS A 72 10.48 1.73 -2.18
N HIS A 73 9.43 2.57 -2.18
CA HIS A 73 8.05 2.22 -1.89
C HIS A 73 7.13 2.30 -3.12
N ASP A 74 7.68 2.20 -4.34
CA ASP A 74 6.96 2.32 -5.64
C ASP A 74 5.57 1.64 -5.67
N ILE A 75 5.44 0.42 -5.16
CA ILE A 75 4.18 -0.35 -5.17
C ILE A 75 3.14 0.23 -4.19
N LEU A 76 3.56 0.98 -3.19
CA LEU A 76 2.68 1.57 -2.20
C LEU A 76 2.12 2.91 -2.69
N CYS A 77 2.88 3.72 -3.44
CA CYS A 77 2.49 5.06 -3.91
C CYS A 77 1.10 5.14 -4.57
N GLU A 78 0.52 6.34 -4.66
CA GLU A 78 -0.77 6.53 -5.34
C GLU A 78 -0.76 6.05 -6.79
N SER A 79 -1.88 5.52 -7.28
CA SER A 79 -2.00 4.96 -8.64
C SER A 79 -1.69 5.99 -9.74
N SER A 80 -2.10 7.25 -9.56
CA SER A 80 -1.86 8.35 -10.52
C SER A 80 -0.38 8.67 -10.66
N TYR A 81 0.31 8.87 -9.54
CA TYR A 81 1.77 9.09 -9.52
C TYR A 81 2.51 7.87 -10.06
N PHE A 82 2.11 6.67 -9.63
CA PHE A 82 2.73 5.43 -10.08
C PHE A 82 2.63 5.25 -11.59
N GLN A 83 1.45 5.48 -12.18
CA GLN A 83 1.26 5.38 -13.62
C GLN A 83 2.16 6.36 -14.38
N LYS A 84 2.21 7.62 -13.94
CA LYS A 84 3.09 8.64 -14.54
C LYS A 84 4.56 8.25 -14.45
N PHE A 85 5.01 7.81 -13.27
CA PHE A 85 6.37 7.36 -13.05
C PHE A 85 6.72 6.14 -13.92
N GLN A 86 5.81 5.17 -14.06
CA GLN A 86 6.04 4.04 -14.96
C GLN A 86 6.12 4.49 -16.43
N LEU A 87 5.31 5.46 -16.86
CA LEU A 87 5.43 6.06 -18.19
C LEU A 87 6.82 6.69 -18.38
N ASP A 88 7.27 7.53 -17.46
CA ASP A 88 8.58 8.21 -17.56
C ASP A 88 9.74 7.21 -17.64
N ARG A 89 9.66 6.11 -16.87
CA ARG A 89 10.64 5.01 -16.94
C ARG A 89 10.68 4.35 -18.32
N VAL A 90 9.53 4.11 -18.92
CA VAL A 90 9.46 3.50 -20.26
C VAL A 90 9.99 4.46 -21.33
N HIS A 91 9.71 5.76 -21.23
CA HIS A 91 10.28 6.77 -22.12
C HIS A 91 11.82 6.85 -22.00
N LEU A 92 12.38 6.67 -20.80
CA LEU A 92 13.82 6.63 -20.63
C LEU A 92 14.43 5.35 -21.23
N GLN A 93 13.78 4.20 -21.05
CA GLN A 93 14.20 2.93 -21.66
C GLN A 93 14.11 2.99 -23.18
N GLU A 94 13.10 3.69 -23.69
CA GLU A 94 12.87 3.98 -25.08
C GLU A 94 14.07 4.68 -25.74
N VAL A 95 14.54 5.77 -25.14
CA VAL A 95 15.69 6.54 -25.65
C VAL A 95 16.97 5.71 -25.64
N LYS A 96 17.08 4.76 -24.72
CA LYS A 96 18.28 3.91 -24.54
C LYS A 96 18.21 2.58 -25.30
N ARG A 97 17.22 2.38 -26.17
CA ARG A 97 17.12 1.13 -26.95
C ARG A 97 18.30 0.95 -27.89
N SER A 98 18.73 -0.29 -28.00
CA SER A 98 19.84 -0.71 -28.85
C SER A 98 19.59 -2.04 -29.56
N SER A 99 18.60 -2.81 -29.10
CA SER A 99 18.28 -4.14 -29.62
C SER A 99 16.77 -4.27 -29.85
N TYR A 100 16.39 -5.17 -30.74
CA TYR A 100 14.99 -5.54 -30.96
C TYR A 100 14.30 -6.01 -29.67
N GLU A 101 15.00 -6.73 -28.78
CA GLU A 101 14.43 -7.17 -27.51
C GLU A 101 14.07 -5.98 -26.61
N HIS A 102 14.87 -4.91 -26.63
CA HIS A 102 14.55 -3.68 -25.92
C HIS A 102 13.32 -2.99 -26.53
N THR A 103 13.22 -2.94 -27.87
CA THR A 103 12.04 -2.41 -28.57
C THR A 103 10.79 -3.20 -28.22
N LYS A 104 10.85 -4.53 -28.26
CA LYS A 104 9.74 -5.40 -27.88
C LYS A 104 9.30 -5.17 -26.44
N LYS A 105 10.24 -5.14 -25.48
CA LYS A 105 9.92 -4.88 -24.05
C LYS A 105 9.26 -3.51 -23.86
N CYS A 106 9.77 -2.46 -24.51
CA CYS A 106 9.15 -1.14 -24.45
C CYS A 106 7.74 -1.13 -25.06
N ALA A 107 7.56 -1.72 -26.25
CA ALA A 107 6.26 -1.81 -26.91
C ALA A 107 5.25 -2.56 -26.02
N ASP A 108 5.66 -3.68 -25.42
CA ASP A 108 4.80 -4.46 -24.54
C ASP A 108 4.39 -3.67 -23.29
N GLN A 109 5.32 -2.94 -22.67
CA GLN A 109 5.02 -2.09 -21.52
C GLN A 109 4.11 -0.91 -21.88
N LEU A 110 4.32 -0.26 -23.04
CA LEU A 110 3.46 0.82 -23.52
C LEU A 110 2.03 0.34 -23.76
N LEU A 111 1.85 -0.85 -24.33
CA LEU A 111 0.52 -1.46 -24.50
C LEU A 111 -0.18 -1.69 -23.15
N LEU A 112 0.55 -2.17 -22.14
CA LEU A 112 -0.01 -2.33 -20.79
C LEU A 112 -0.27 -1.00 -20.08
N LEU A 113 0.46 0.06 -20.41
CA LEU A 113 0.25 1.44 -19.91
C LEU A 113 -0.89 2.17 -20.64
N GLY A 114 -1.40 1.61 -21.74
CA GLY A 114 -2.44 2.21 -22.58
C GLY A 114 -1.94 3.18 -23.65
N GLN A 115 -0.63 3.30 -23.84
CA GLN A 115 -0.02 4.13 -24.89
C GLN A 115 0.03 3.35 -26.21
N THR A 116 -1.14 3.09 -26.79
CA THR A 116 -1.29 2.24 -27.98
C THR A 116 -0.62 2.85 -29.21
N ASP A 117 -0.72 4.17 -29.40
CA ASP A 117 -0.19 4.84 -30.58
C ASP A 117 1.34 4.75 -30.64
N ARG A 118 2.02 5.05 -29.52
CA ARG A 118 3.48 4.92 -29.45
C ARG A 118 3.91 3.46 -29.56
N ALA A 119 3.18 2.54 -28.94
CA ALA A 119 3.49 1.11 -29.06
C ALA A 119 3.39 0.62 -30.51
N VAL A 120 2.38 1.05 -31.27
CA VAL A 120 2.22 0.71 -32.69
C VAL A 120 3.41 1.24 -33.50
N GLN A 121 3.86 2.47 -33.25
CA GLN A 121 5.04 3.02 -33.93
C GLN A 121 6.27 2.13 -33.72
N LEU A 122 6.52 1.69 -32.48
CA LEU A 122 7.66 0.80 -32.18
C LEU A 122 7.57 -0.58 -32.81
N LEU A 123 6.36 -1.14 -32.94
CA LEU A 123 6.15 -2.42 -33.61
C LEU A 123 6.42 -2.32 -35.12
N LEU A 124 6.13 -1.16 -35.73
CA LEU A 124 6.38 -0.90 -37.14
C LEU A 124 7.84 -0.51 -37.45
N GLU A 125 8.64 -0.17 -36.43
CA GLU A 125 10.09 0.05 -36.55
C GLU A 125 10.87 -1.27 -36.71
N THR A 126 10.25 -2.43 -36.49
CA THR A 126 10.90 -3.73 -36.68
C THR A 126 11.34 -3.91 -38.13
N SER A 127 12.61 -4.29 -38.36
CA SER A 127 13.16 -4.52 -39.70
C SER A 127 12.53 -5.73 -40.39
N ALA A 128 12.33 -5.67 -41.70
CA ALA A 128 11.78 -6.78 -42.50
C ALA A 128 12.61 -8.08 -42.41
N ASP A 129 13.92 -7.97 -42.16
CA ASP A 129 14.82 -9.10 -41.99
C ASP A 129 14.63 -9.84 -40.65
N ASN A 130 13.86 -9.26 -39.71
CA ASN A 130 13.61 -9.87 -38.41
C ASN A 130 12.48 -10.91 -38.52
N PRO A 131 12.65 -12.13 -37.97
CA PRO A 131 11.60 -13.16 -37.99
C PRO A 131 10.29 -12.73 -37.32
N SER A 132 10.33 -11.73 -36.43
CA SER A 132 9.15 -11.20 -35.75
C SER A 132 8.40 -10.12 -36.54
N TYR A 133 8.93 -9.65 -37.66
CA TYR A 133 8.36 -8.55 -38.45
C TYR A 133 6.87 -8.76 -38.79
N TYR A 134 6.53 -9.96 -39.24
CA TYR A 134 5.15 -10.30 -39.59
C TYR A 134 4.23 -10.30 -38.36
N CYS A 135 4.69 -10.87 -37.25
CA CYS A 135 3.93 -10.90 -36.00
C CYS A 135 3.72 -9.49 -35.42
N ASP A 136 4.75 -8.64 -35.45
CA ASP A 136 4.66 -7.26 -34.97
C ASP A 136 3.74 -6.41 -35.84
N SER A 137 3.81 -6.58 -37.17
CA SER A 137 2.90 -5.93 -38.11
C SER A 137 1.45 -6.33 -37.87
N LEU A 138 1.17 -7.62 -37.67
CA LEU A 138 -0.17 -8.10 -37.32
C LEU A 138 -0.64 -7.58 -35.96
N LYS A 139 0.26 -7.52 -34.97
CA LYS A 139 -0.03 -6.99 -33.63
C LYS A 139 -0.37 -5.50 -33.70
N ALA A 140 0.37 -4.72 -34.49
CA ALA A 140 0.09 -3.32 -34.76
C ALA A 140 -1.31 -3.14 -35.39
N CYS A 141 -1.62 -3.93 -36.43
CA CYS A 141 -2.96 -3.93 -37.04
C CYS A 141 -4.06 -4.26 -36.02
N LEU A 142 -3.87 -5.30 -35.20
CA LEU A 142 -4.83 -5.66 -34.16
C LEU A 142 -5.05 -4.50 -33.18
N VAL A 143 -3.98 -3.90 -32.66
CA VAL A 143 -4.07 -2.78 -31.70
C VAL A 143 -4.81 -1.59 -32.29
N THR A 144 -4.56 -1.23 -33.55
CA THR A 144 -5.25 -0.10 -34.21
C THR A 144 -6.73 -0.36 -34.51
N THR A 145 -7.14 -1.62 -34.66
CA THR A 145 -8.51 -2.00 -35.06
C THR A 145 -9.40 -2.44 -33.89
N ILE A 146 -8.81 -2.70 -32.71
CA ILE A 146 -9.53 -3.27 -31.57
C ILE A 146 -10.63 -2.36 -30.99
N THR A 147 -10.53 -1.05 -31.25
CA THR A 147 -11.48 -0.03 -30.78
C THR A 147 -12.79 -0.01 -31.57
N SER A 148 -12.90 -0.77 -32.68
CA SER A 148 -13.97 -0.56 -33.66
C SER A 148 -15.15 -1.54 -33.63
N SER A 149 -15.13 -2.65 -32.87
CA SER A 149 -16.29 -3.57 -32.85
C SER A 149 -16.45 -4.44 -31.58
N GLY A 150 -17.69 -4.60 -31.12
CA GLY A 150 -18.03 -5.50 -29.99
C GLY A 150 -17.81 -7.00 -30.25
N PRO A 151 -18.18 -7.56 -31.42
CA PRO A 151 -17.96 -8.98 -31.73
C PRO A 151 -16.49 -9.40 -31.72
N SER A 152 -15.57 -8.54 -32.14
CA SER A 152 -14.13 -8.83 -32.11
C SER A 152 -13.61 -8.99 -30.68
N GLN A 153 -14.15 -8.27 -29.70
CA GLN A 153 -13.72 -8.40 -28.30
C GLN A 153 -13.99 -9.79 -27.73
N SER A 154 -15.10 -10.43 -28.09
CA SER A 154 -15.41 -11.79 -27.65
C SER A 154 -14.39 -12.81 -28.17
N THR A 155 -14.03 -12.71 -29.45
CA THR A 155 -13.00 -13.56 -30.06
C THR A 155 -11.64 -13.30 -29.44
N ILE A 156 -11.26 -12.03 -29.22
CA ILE A 156 -9.99 -11.68 -28.58
C ILE A 156 -9.93 -12.22 -27.16
N LYS A 157 -11.02 -12.13 -26.39
CA LYS A 157 -11.11 -12.72 -25.05
C LYS A 157 -10.89 -14.22 -25.10
N LEU A 158 -11.51 -14.93 -26.05
CA LEU A 158 -11.32 -16.37 -26.22
C LEU A 158 -9.87 -16.74 -26.58
N VAL A 159 -9.24 -15.98 -27.47
CA VAL A 159 -7.82 -16.16 -27.83
C VAL A 159 -6.93 -15.90 -26.62
N ALA A 160 -7.21 -14.86 -25.85
CA ALA A 160 -6.45 -14.51 -24.66
C ALA A 160 -6.52 -15.60 -23.59
N THR A 161 -7.73 -16.11 -23.29
CA THR A 161 -7.89 -17.19 -22.31
C THR A 161 -7.22 -18.48 -22.77
N ASN A 162 -7.28 -18.80 -24.08
CA ASN A 162 -6.57 -19.93 -24.66
C ASN A 162 -5.04 -19.78 -24.53
N MET A 163 -4.50 -18.58 -24.78
CA MET A 163 -3.07 -18.30 -24.61
C MET A 163 -2.64 -18.47 -23.15
N ILE A 164 -3.42 -17.99 -22.20
CA ILE A 164 -3.17 -18.14 -20.76
C ILE A 164 -3.17 -19.63 -20.37
N ALA A 165 -4.17 -20.39 -20.84
CA ALA A 165 -4.26 -21.83 -20.58
C ALA A 165 -3.06 -22.61 -21.14
N ASN A 166 -2.48 -22.15 -22.25
CA ASN A 166 -1.30 -22.75 -22.89
C ASN A 166 0.05 -22.19 -22.38
N GLY A 167 0.06 -21.48 -21.25
CA GLY A 167 1.29 -20.99 -20.62
C GLY A 167 1.84 -19.67 -21.18
N LYS A 168 1.17 -19.05 -22.16
CA LYS A 168 1.49 -17.72 -22.69
C LYS A 168 0.74 -16.63 -21.93
N LEU A 169 1.02 -16.55 -20.63
CA LEU A 169 0.34 -15.65 -19.70
C LEU A 169 0.54 -14.18 -20.08
N ALA A 170 1.73 -13.80 -20.56
CA ALA A 170 2.05 -12.40 -20.85
C ALA A 170 1.24 -11.84 -22.03
N GLU A 171 1.19 -12.59 -23.11
CA GLU A 171 0.47 -12.24 -24.34
C GLU A 171 -1.04 -12.24 -24.08
N GLY A 172 -1.56 -13.23 -23.35
CA GLY A 172 -2.98 -13.29 -23.01
C GLY A 172 -3.42 -12.13 -22.10
N VAL A 173 -2.61 -11.76 -21.10
CA VAL A 173 -2.87 -10.58 -20.25
C VAL A 173 -2.90 -9.29 -21.09
N GLN A 174 -1.96 -9.13 -22.02
CA GLN A 174 -1.90 -7.97 -22.89
C GLN A 174 -3.16 -7.86 -23.78
N LEU A 175 -3.62 -8.97 -24.36
CA LEU A 175 -4.86 -9.00 -25.13
C LEU A 175 -6.08 -8.62 -24.28
N LEU A 176 -6.19 -9.11 -23.04
CA LEU A 176 -7.26 -8.71 -22.12
C LEU A 176 -7.19 -7.21 -21.77
N CYS A 177 -6.00 -6.64 -21.64
CA CYS A 177 -5.82 -5.21 -21.40
C CYS A 177 -6.27 -4.34 -22.58
N LEU A 178 -6.09 -4.82 -23.82
CA LEU A 178 -6.50 -4.11 -25.03
C LEU A 178 -8.01 -4.06 -25.26
N ILE A 179 -8.76 -5.00 -24.67
CA ILE A 179 -10.23 -5.04 -24.74
C ILE A 179 -10.89 -4.52 -23.45
N ASP A 180 -10.17 -3.72 -22.66
CA ASP A 180 -10.62 -3.16 -21.38
C ASP A 180 -11.11 -4.19 -20.36
N LYS A 181 -10.55 -5.41 -20.40
CA LYS A 181 -10.75 -6.47 -19.41
C LYS A 181 -9.52 -6.65 -18.51
N ALA A 182 -8.89 -5.53 -18.13
CA ALA A 182 -7.72 -5.53 -17.25
C ALA A 182 -8.00 -6.16 -15.86
N ALA A 183 -9.25 -6.06 -15.36
CA ALA A 183 -9.63 -6.67 -14.09
C ALA A 183 -9.61 -8.20 -14.17
N ASP A 184 -10.10 -8.78 -15.28
CA ASP A 184 -10.00 -10.21 -15.57
C ASP A 184 -8.52 -10.63 -15.69
N ALA A 185 -7.71 -9.81 -16.36
CA ALA A 185 -6.27 -10.05 -16.51
C ALA A 185 -5.54 -10.11 -15.15
N CYS A 186 -5.88 -9.21 -14.21
CA CYS A 186 -5.36 -9.24 -12.85
C CYS A 186 -5.75 -10.53 -12.12
N ARG A 187 -7.00 -11.01 -12.27
CA ARG A 187 -7.44 -12.28 -11.69
C ARG A 187 -6.64 -13.47 -12.22
N TYR A 188 -6.41 -13.53 -13.53
CA TYR A 188 -5.55 -14.56 -14.10
C TYR A 188 -4.13 -14.49 -13.56
N LEU A 189 -3.52 -13.30 -13.49
CA LEU A 189 -2.19 -13.15 -12.88
C LEU A 189 -2.14 -13.65 -11.44
N GLN A 190 -3.17 -13.37 -10.62
CA GLN A 190 -3.26 -13.87 -9.25
C GLN A 190 -3.39 -15.39 -9.19
N THR A 191 -4.24 -16.00 -10.03
CA THR A 191 -4.41 -17.47 -10.09
C THR A 191 -3.12 -18.19 -10.47
N TYR A 192 -2.31 -17.59 -11.33
CA TYR A 192 -1.02 -18.16 -11.76
C TYR A 192 0.16 -17.75 -10.85
N GLY A 193 -0.08 -17.08 -9.72
CA GLY A 193 0.94 -16.72 -8.74
C GLY A 193 1.77 -15.46 -9.08
N GLU A 194 1.44 -14.75 -10.16
CA GLU A 194 2.12 -13.53 -10.61
C GLU A 194 1.60 -12.28 -9.90
N TRP A 195 1.63 -12.29 -8.57
CA TRP A 195 1.03 -11.25 -7.72
C TRP A 195 1.62 -9.85 -7.92
N ASN A 196 2.96 -9.73 -8.01
CA ASN A 196 3.60 -8.43 -8.21
C ASN A 196 3.16 -7.79 -9.53
N ARG A 197 3.01 -8.61 -10.57
CA ARG A 197 2.58 -8.19 -11.90
C ARG A 197 1.09 -7.82 -11.92
N ALA A 198 0.26 -8.55 -11.17
CA ALA A 198 -1.16 -8.22 -10.97
C ALA A 198 -1.33 -6.85 -10.29
N VAL A 199 -0.54 -6.59 -9.25
CA VAL A 199 -0.58 -5.31 -8.51
C VAL A 199 -0.07 -4.16 -9.38
N TRP A 200 1.04 -4.37 -10.11
CA TRP A 200 1.54 -3.38 -11.07
C TRP A 200 0.46 -3.02 -12.10
N LEU A 201 -0.19 -4.02 -12.69
CA LEU A 201 -1.22 -3.82 -13.69
C LEU A 201 -2.46 -3.13 -13.11
N ALA A 202 -2.86 -3.51 -11.89
CA ALA A 202 -3.97 -2.90 -11.19
C ALA A 202 -3.75 -1.40 -10.97
N LYS A 203 -2.55 -1.00 -10.54
CA LYS A 203 -2.22 0.41 -10.32
C LYS A 203 -2.17 1.24 -11.60
N VAL A 204 -1.86 0.62 -12.73
CA VAL A 204 -1.65 1.31 -14.01
C VAL A 204 -2.93 1.38 -14.84
N ARG A 205 -3.83 0.39 -14.75
CA ARG A 205 -4.99 0.24 -15.65
C ARG A 205 -6.35 0.25 -14.97
N LEU A 206 -6.43 -0.12 -13.69
CA LEU A 206 -7.72 -0.23 -13.02
C LEU A 206 -8.10 1.10 -12.34
N ASN A 207 -9.40 1.27 -12.15
CA ASN A 207 -9.89 2.34 -11.31
C ASN A 207 -9.49 2.08 -9.83
N PRO A 208 -9.49 3.12 -8.96
CA PRO A 208 -9.06 2.97 -7.57
C PRO A 208 -9.83 1.89 -6.79
N ALA A 209 -11.12 1.70 -7.07
CA ALA A 209 -11.95 0.70 -6.39
C ALA A 209 -11.53 -0.73 -6.75
N GLU A 210 -11.48 -1.05 -8.05
CA GLU A 210 -11.05 -2.36 -8.56
C GLU A 210 -9.59 -2.64 -8.20
N GLY A 211 -8.72 -1.64 -8.29
CA GLY A 211 -7.33 -1.72 -7.86
C GLY A 211 -7.22 -2.08 -6.38
N SER A 212 -8.02 -1.43 -5.52
CA SER A 212 -8.04 -1.72 -4.09
C SER A 212 -8.38 -3.19 -3.81
N ASP A 213 -9.30 -3.79 -4.56
CA ASP A 213 -9.69 -5.18 -4.37
C ASP A 213 -8.59 -6.17 -4.80
N VAL A 214 -7.83 -5.84 -5.85
CA VAL A 214 -6.65 -6.64 -6.23
C VAL A 214 -5.59 -6.58 -5.12
N LEU A 215 -5.32 -5.40 -4.57
CA LEU A 215 -4.36 -5.22 -3.48
C LEU A 215 -4.82 -5.88 -2.17
N LYS A 216 -6.12 -5.88 -1.84
CA LYS A 216 -6.67 -6.60 -0.67
C LYS A 216 -6.41 -8.10 -0.77
N ARG A 217 -6.72 -8.72 -1.91
CA ARG A 217 -6.44 -10.15 -2.14
C ARG A 217 -4.94 -10.45 -2.06
N TRP A 218 -4.11 -9.52 -2.53
CA TRP A 218 -2.66 -9.67 -2.39
C TRP A 218 -2.20 -9.59 -0.93
N ALA A 219 -2.74 -8.66 -0.14
CA ALA A 219 -2.46 -8.57 1.29
C ALA A 219 -2.86 -9.86 2.03
N GLU A 220 -4.02 -10.43 1.72
CA GLU A 220 -4.47 -11.73 2.25
C GLU A 220 -3.51 -12.86 1.88
N HIS A 221 -3.03 -12.90 0.63
CA HIS A 221 -2.02 -13.85 0.19
C HIS A 221 -0.69 -13.67 0.92
N LEU A 222 -0.23 -12.44 1.14
CA LEU A 222 0.98 -12.15 1.91
C LEU A 222 0.87 -12.58 3.38
N CYS A 223 -0.34 -12.54 3.95
CA CYS A 223 -0.65 -13.02 5.29
C CYS A 223 -0.76 -14.54 5.41
N SER A 224 -0.89 -15.26 4.29
CA SER A 224 -1.02 -16.71 4.29
C SER A 224 0.21 -17.37 4.93
N PRO A 225 0.04 -18.51 5.61
CA PRO A 225 1.15 -19.18 6.31
C PRO A 225 2.27 -19.63 5.36
N GLN A 226 1.98 -19.81 4.07
CA GLN A 226 2.95 -20.21 3.05
C GLN A 226 3.93 -19.08 2.69
N VAL A 227 3.46 -17.82 2.70
CA VAL A 227 4.26 -16.65 2.30
C VAL A 227 4.82 -15.93 3.53
N ASN A 228 3.98 -15.77 4.55
CA ASN A 228 4.31 -15.17 5.84
C ASN A 228 5.00 -13.78 5.77
N GLN A 229 4.69 -12.97 4.75
CA GLN A 229 5.22 -11.62 4.57
C GLN A 229 4.29 -10.57 5.19
N LYS A 230 3.97 -10.75 6.47
CA LYS A 230 2.97 -9.94 7.19
C LYS A 230 3.34 -8.45 7.26
N SER A 231 4.63 -8.12 7.40
CA SER A 231 5.10 -6.73 7.38
C SER A 231 4.77 -6.03 6.07
N LYS A 232 4.95 -6.71 4.93
CA LYS A 232 4.60 -6.17 3.61
C LYS A 232 3.09 -6.03 3.44
N ALA A 233 2.31 -6.99 3.95
CA ALA A 233 0.85 -6.91 3.94
C ALA A 233 0.32 -5.69 4.72
N ILE A 234 0.92 -5.38 5.87
CA ILE A 234 0.58 -4.20 6.67
C ILE A 234 0.79 -2.92 5.87
N LEU A 235 1.94 -2.79 5.19
CA LEU A 235 2.22 -1.62 4.35
C LEU A 235 1.21 -1.46 3.21
N VAL A 236 0.80 -2.57 2.59
CA VAL A 236 -0.24 -2.57 1.55
C VAL A 236 -1.58 -2.10 2.15
N LEU A 237 -2.00 -2.62 3.30
CA LEU A 237 -3.25 -2.21 3.94
C LEU A 237 -3.23 -0.74 4.37
N LEU A 238 -2.07 -0.21 4.79
CA LEU A 238 -1.88 1.23 5.03
C LEU A 238 -2.13 2.05 3.78
N SER A 239 -1.57 1.64 2.63
CA SER A 239 -1.78 2.34 1.35
C SER A 239 -3.23 2.36 0.88
N LEU A 240 -4.03 1.37 1.32
CA LEU A 240 -5.46 1.26 1.05
C LEU A 240 -6.34 2.02 2.06
N GLY A 241 -5.75 2.64 3.09
CA GLY A 241 -6.51 3.28 4.17
C GLY A 241 -7.29 2.31 5.07
N CYS A 242 -6.93 1.02 5.08
CA CYS A 242 -7.58 0.01 5.92
C CYS A 242 -7.02 0.01 7.36
N PHE A 243 -7.06 1.16 8.04
CA PHE A 243 -6.41 1.39 9.34
C PHE A 243 -6.85 0.42 10.44
N TYR A 244 -8.14 0.08 10.50
CA TYR A 244 -8.67 -0.91 11.44
C TYR A 244 -8.00 -2.28 11.28
N LYS A 245 -7.92 -2.80 10.05
CA LYS A 245 -7.28 -4.09 9.76
C LYS A 245 -5.79 -4.06 10.06
N VAL A 246 -5.12 -2.93 9.85
CA VAL A 246 -3.72 -2.76 10.24
C VAL A 246 -3.55 -2.86 11.76
N GLY A 247 -4.41 -2.18 12.53
CA GLY A 247 -4.41 -2.28 13.99
C GLY A 247 -4.64 -3.71 14.49
N GLU A 248 -5.63 -4.41 13.92
CA GLU A 248 -5.92 -5.82 14.24
C GLU A 248 -4.75 -6.74 13.89
N MET A 249 -4.13 -6.55 12.73
CA MET A 249 -2.96 -7.31 12.33
C MET A 249 -1.77 -7.07 13.26
N LEU A 250 -1.48 -5.82 13.61
CA LEU A 250 -0.40 -5.48 14.54
C LEU A 250 -0.63 -6.08 15.93
N HIS A 251 -1.88 -6.04 16.42
CA HIS A 251 -2.27 -6.63 17.70
C HIS A 251 -2.16 -8.16 17.69
N SER A 252 -2.70 -8.83 16.66
CA SER A 252 -2.65 -10.30 16.52
C SER A 252 -1.24 -10.85 16.24
N LEU A 253 -0.35 -10.02 15.69
CA LEU A 253 1.09 -10.30 15.55
C LEU A 253 1.87 -10.17 16.88
N GLY A 254 1.18 -9.78 17.97
CA GLY A 254 1.73 -9.40 19.28
C GLY A 254 2.63 -10.42 19.99
N SER A 255 2.69 -11.68 19.56
CA SER A 255 3.70 -12.64 20.07
C SER A 255 5.15 -12.20 19.86
N MET A 256 5.42 -11.18 19.01
CA MET A 256 6.76 -10.68 18.69
C MET A 256 7.06 -9.24 19.18
N ARG A 257 6.46 -8.79 20.29
CA ARG A 257 6.69 -7.45 20.91
C ARG A 257 6.07 -6.25 20.19
N TYR A 258 5.18 -6.43 19.20
CA TYR A 258 4.54 -5.33 18.47
C TYR A 258 3.39 -4.60 19.21
N PHE A 259 3.22 -4.82 20.52
CA PHE A 259 2.16 -4.17 21.30
C PHE A 259 2.34 -2.66 21.37
N ASP A 260 3.60 -2.20 21.43
CA ASP A 260 3.97 -0.79 21.38
C ASP A 260 3.58 -0.16 20.04
N ARG A 261 3.97 -0.78 18.92
CA ARG A 261 3.66 -0.32 17.57
C ARG A 261 2.15 -0.29 17.34
N ALA A 262 1.42 -1.31 17.79
CA ALA A 262 -0.04 -1.37 17.69
C ALA A 262 -0.72 -0.22 18.45
N ALA A 263 -0.37 -0.02 19.73
CA ALA A 263 -0.96 1.01 20.57
C ALA A 263 -0.62 2.43 20.08
N LEU A 264 0.64 2.68 19.73
CA LEU A 264 1.08 3.98 19.21
C LEU A 264 0.46 4.28 17.84
N PHE A 265 0.30 3.27 16.99
CA PHE A 265 -0.35 3.43 15.69
C PHE A 265 -1.84 3.76 15.84
N ILE A 266 -2.54 3.04 16.73
CA ILE A 266 -3.95 3.29 17.06
C ILE A 266 -4.12 4.71 17.61
N GLU A 267 -3.26 5.13 18.54
CA GLU A 267 -3.28 6.51 19.07
C GLU A 267 -3.05 7.55 17.95
N ALA A 268 -2.11 7.28 17.03
CA ALA A 268 -1.88 8.15 15.87
C ALA A 268 -3.12 8.26 14.97
N CYS A 269 -3.81 7.15 14.73
CA CYS A 269 -5.04 7.11 13.92
C CYS A 269 -6.20 7.87 14.58
N LEU A 270 -6.32 7.79 15.91
CA LEU A 270 -7.31 8.54 16.68
C LEU A 270 -7.01 10.04 16.66
N LYS A 271 -5.74 10.43 16.85
CA LYS A 271 -5.31 11.85 16.81
C LYS A 271 -5.47 12.48 15.44
N SER A 272 -5.22 11.74 14.37
CA SER A 272 -5.45 12.22 13.00
C SER A 272 -6.94 12.20 12.62
N GLY A 273 -7.80 11.67 13.49
CA GLY A 273 -9.23 11.51 13.24
C GLY A 273 -9.53 10.51 12.13
N VAL A 274 -8.57 9.69 11.70
CA VAL A 274 -8.74 8.78 10.55
C VAL A 274 -9.47 7.49 10.95
N MET A 275 -9.43 7.15 12.24
CA MET A 275 -10.19 6.04 12.83
C MET A 275 -11.22 6.60 13.82
N GLU A 276 -12.48 6.22 13.65
CA GLU A 276 -13.57 6.59 14.58
C GLU A 276 -13.80 5.51 15.63
N ALA A 277 -14.15 5.93 16.83
CA ALA A 277 -14.37 5.08 18.00
C ALA A 277 -15.78 4.45 17.98
N ASN A 278 -15.97 3.46 17.10
CA ASN A 278 -17.17 2.61 17.04
C ASN A 278 -17.03 1.38 17.96
N ASP A 279 -18.13 0.67 18.24
CA ASP A 279 -18.13 -0.50 19.16
C ASP A 279 -17.09 -1.58 18.83
N SER A 280 -16.82 -1.85 17.54
CA SER A 280 -15.81 -2.81 17.10
C SER A 280 -14.38 -2.29 17.28
N SER A 281 -14.12 -1.04 16.89
CA SER A 281 -12.85 -0.36 17.11
C SER A 281 -12.55 -0.14 18.58
N ASN A 282 -13.55 0.11 19.43
CA ASN A 282 -13.36 0.32 20.86
C ASN A 282 -12.79 -0.94 21.52
N LYS A 283 -13.32 -2.12 21.20
CA LYS A 283 -12.75 -3.39 21.69
C LYS A 283 -11.28 -3.57 21.30
N LEU A 284 -10.92 -3.22 20.06
CA LEU A 284 -9.55 -3.29 19.59
C LEU A 284 -8.66 -2.26 20.28
N ILE A 285 -9.13 -1.02 20.44
CA ILE A 285 -8.43 0.08 21.11
C ILE A 285 -8.15 -0.29 22.57
N GLU A 286 -9.19 -0.70 23.31
CA GLU A 286 -9.09 -1.11 24.72
C GLU A 286 -8.12 -2.27 24.88
N ALA A 287 -8.23 -3.32 24.05
CA ALA A 287 -7.33 -4.47 24.10
C ALA A 287 -5.87 -4.09 23.81
N ALA A 288 -5.61 -3.30 22.76
CA ALA A 288 -4.26 -2.89 22.39
C ALA A 288 -3.61 -2.00 23.45
N PHE A 289 -4.37 -1.05 24.02
CA PHE A 289 -3.86 -0.17 25.08
C PHE A 289 -3.60 -0.93 26.38
N LEU A 290 -4.47 -1.88 26.71
CA LEU A 290 -4.30 -2.73 27.89
C LEU A 290 -3.07 -3.64 27.77
N ASP A 291 -2.87 -4.28 26.62
CA ASP A 291 -1.69 -5.13 26.39
C ASP A 291 -0.39 -4.31 26.42
N PHE A 292 -0.42 -3.08 25.90
CA PHE A 292 0.74 -2.19 26.03
C PHE A 292 0.98 -1.74 27.47
N ALA A 293 -0.08 -1.44 28.24
CA ALA A 293 0.04 -1.13 29.66
C ALA A 293 0.61 -2.31 30.47
N ARG A 294 0.19 -3.54 30.18
CA ARG A 294 0.75 -4.77 30.79
C ARG A 294 2.23 -4.94 30.45
N LEU A 295 2.61 -4.66 29.20
CA LEU A 295 4.02 -4.69 28.78
C LEU A 295 4.84 -3.66 29.58
N LEU A 296 4.39 -2.41 29.67
CA LEU A 296 5.06 -1.36 30.43
C LEU A 296 5.20 -1.70 31.92
N ARG A 297 4.17 -2.32 32.51
CA ARG A 297 4.22 -2.82 33.89
C ARG A 297 5.28 -3.91 34.06
N SER A 298 5.35 -4.88 33.15
CA SER A 298 6.36 -5.95 33.21
C SER A 298 7.80 -5.43 33.05
N LEU A 299 7.97 -4.29 32.37
CA LEU A 299 9.24 -3.56 32.25
C LEU A 299 9.53 -2.62 33.43
N GLY A 300 8.63 -2.50 34.41
CA GLY A 300 8.78 -1.63 35.58
C GLY A 300 8.43 -0.15 35.36
N LEU A 301 7.91 0.22 34.18
CA LEU A 301 7.52 1.59 33.83
C LEU A 301 6.09 1.89 34.33
N ARG A 302 5.93 2.09 35.64
CA ARG A 302 4.62 2.24 36.30
C ARG A 302 3.80 3.44 35.81
N GLU A 303 4.41 4.62 35.69
CA GLU A 303 3.72 5.83 35.24
C GLU A 303 3.16 5.66 33.81
N GLY A 304 3.96 5.07 32.92
CA GLY A 304 3.53 4.75 31.56
C GLY A 304 2.40 3.71 31.55
N ALA A 305 2.54 2.65 32.36
CA ALA A 305 1.50 1.63 32.48
C ALA A 305 0.16 2.23 32.96
N ALA A 306 0.19 3.14 33.94
CA ALA A 306 -1.00 3.81 34.43
C ALA A 306 -1.64 4.72 33.36
N LEU A 307 -0.84 5.47 32.61
CA LEU A 307 -1.34 6.31 31.53
C LEU A 307 -2.06 5.50 30.45
N TRP A 308 -1.47 4.39 29.99
CA TRP A 308 -2.10 3.56 28.97
C TRP A 308 -3.28 2.74 29.48
N ALA A 309 -3.25 2.31 30.75
CA ALA A 309 -4.40 1.65 31.37
C ALA A 309 -5.59 2.61 31.52
N SER A 310 -5.36 3.89 31.90
CA SER A 310 -6.43 4.89 31.95
C SER A 310 -7.10 5.13 30.58
N ARG A 311 -6.33 4.99 29.49
CA ARG A 311 -6.83 5.13 28.11
C ARG A 311 -7.56 3.89 27.62
N ALA A 312 -7.32 2.73 28.22
CA ALA A 312 -8.00 1.47 27.90
C ALA A 312 -9.42 1.39 28.50
N GLY A 313 -9.90 2.46 29.16
CA GLY A 313 -11.24 2.52 29.72
C GLY A 313 -11.52 1.40 30.72
N SER A 314 -12.70 0.78 30.59
CA SER A 314 -13.15 -0.28 31.50
C SER A 314 -12.21 -1.48 31.58
N ALA A 315 -11.52 -1.80 30.48
CA ALA A 315 -10.56 -2.90 30.42
C ALA A 315 -9.29 -2.63 31.23
N GLY A 316 -8.97 -1.35 31.50
CA GLY A 316 -7.78 -0.91 32.24
C GLY A 316 -7.99 -0.72 33.74
N GLU A 317 -9.23 -0.70 34.24
CA GLU A 317 -9.54 -0.41 35.65
C GLU A 317 -8.87 -1.39 36.62
N GLN A 318 -8.93 -2.69 36.32
CA GLN A 318 -8.27 -3.72 37.14
C GLN A 318 -6.75 -3.54 37.19
N LEU A 319 -6.14 -3.22 36.04
CA LEU A 319 -4.69 -2.98 35.97
C LEU A 319 -4.29 -1.72 36.73
N MET A 320 -5.14 -0.68 36.71
CA MET A 320 -4.94 0.55 37.48
C MET A 320 -4.99 0.27 38.98
N GLU A 321 -6.01 -0.45 39.46
CA GLU A 321 -6.12 -0.84 40.87
C GLU A 321 -4.88 -1.61 41.34
N GLU A 322 -4.39 -2.57 40.54
CA GLU A 322 -3.17 -3.32 40.86
C GLU A 322 -1.89 -2.46 40.87
N LEU A 323 -1.83 -1.41 40.04
CA LEU A 323 -0.69 -0.49 40.02
C LEU A 323 -0.68 0.44 41.24
N PHE A 324 -1.86 0.91 41.70
CA PHE A 324 -1.99 1.75 42.90
C PHE A 324 -1.87 0.95 44.20
N GLN A 325 -2.35 -0.29 44.26
CA GLN A 325 -2.19 -1.15 45.45
C GLN A 325 -0.70 -1.48 45.72
N GLY A 326 0.15 -1.43 44.70
CA GLY A 326 1.61 -1.55 44.84
C GLY A 326 2.31 -0.37 45.52
N GLU A 327 1.61 0.75 45.79
CA GLU A 327 2.16 1.89 46.54
C GLU A 327 2.23 1.64 48.05
N GLY A 328 1.53 0.62 48.59
CA GLY A 328 1.44 0.34 50.02
C GLY A 328 2.46 -0.66 50.59
N GLY A 329 3.45 -1.09 49.80
CA GLY A 329 4.24 -2.30 50.08
C GLY A 329 5.76 -2.12 50.16
N VAL A 330 6.26 -1.09 50.85
CA VAL A 330 7.61 -1.12 51.44
C VAL A 330 7.52 -0.59 52.87
N PRO A 331 7.40 -1.46 53.89
CA PRO A 331 7.88 -1.11 55.21
C PRO A 331 9.41 -1.07 55.12
N GLU A 332 10.00 0.07 55.45
CA GLU A 332 11.41 0.13 55.83
C GLU A 332 11.69 -0.95 56.90
N ALA A 333 12.66 -1.81 56.61
CA ALA A 333 13.37 -2.61 57.59
C ALA A 333 14.84 -2.68 57.18
#